data_AF-E9IP36-F1
#
_entry.id   AF-E9IP36-F1
#
_cell.length_a   1.000
_cell.length_b   1.000
_cell.length_c   1.000
_cell.angle_alpha   90.00
_cell.angle_beta   90.00
_cell.angle_gamma   90.00
#
_symmetry.space_group_name_H-M   'P 1'
#
loop_
_entity.id
_entity.type
_entity.pdbx_description
1 polymer ?
#
loop_
_entity_poly.entity_id
_entity_poly.type
_entity_poly.pdbx_seq_one_letter_code
_entity_poly.pdbx_strand_id
1 'polypeptide(L)'
;SFLCLFCTREITMTKLFYVLFITLACISGIFGNKSKCMIQPVEDIPKAWKDMAGPCIRLMKLQVTTEMKAAMTYLAMGAHFARDTINRPGFSKFFFESASEERQHAIKIIEYLLMRGQLTKELSKLLTYPLVNKTNSTHSDTMSGEAALKEALKLETQVTQSIREIIITCETPKGINFNDYHLVDYLTSDFLDEQYKGQRDLAGKISTLGKMMKSHGPLGEFLFDKKLLHGEV
;
A
#
# COMPACT_ATOMS: atom_id res chain seq x y z
N SER A 1 64.80 -39.70 25.55
CA SER A 1 64.98 -40.40 24.27
C SER A 1 63.64 -40.62 23.62
N PHE A 2 63.59 -40.34 22.32
CA PHE A 2 62.42 -40.12 21.47
C PHE A 2 61.51 -41.34 21.23
N LEU A 3 60.29 -41.01 20.81
CA LEU A 3 59.39 -41.74 19.90
C LEU A 3 58.40 -42.77 20.48
N CYS A 4 57.21 -42.24 20.75
CA CYS A 4 55.94 -42.96 20.80
C CYS A 4 55.53 -43.35 19.36
N LEU A 5 55.50 -44.64 19.03
CA LEU A 5 54.97 -45.15 17.75
C LEU A 5 53.68 -45.94 17.97
N PHE A 6 52.58 -45.30 17.59
CA PHE A 6 51.39 -45.85 16.93
C PHE A 6 51.21 -47.38 16.94
N CYS A 7 50.30 -47.85 17.80
CA CYS A 7 49.56 -49.09 17.58
C CYS A 7 48.20 -48.71 16.98
N THR A 8 48.12 -48.59 15.65
CA THR A 8 46.85 -48.41 14.94
C THR A 8 46.55 -49.66 14.13
N ARG A 9 45.52 -50.38 14.58
CA ARG A 9 44.80 -51.42 13.83
C ARG A 9 44.65 -51.00 12.37
N GLU A 10 45.15 -51.83 11.46
CA GLU A 10 44.90 -51.73 10.02
C GLU A 10 43.40 -51.85 9.74
N ILE A 11 42.73 -50.71 9.63
CA ILE A 11 41.49 -50.62 8.86
C ILE A 11 41.96 -50.64 7.41
N THR A 12 41.89 -51.81 6.78
CA THR A 12 42.24 -51.99 5.38
C THR A 12 41.52 -50.94 4.53
N MET A 13 42.27 -50.22 3.68
CA MET A 13 41.78 -49.15 2.79
C MET A 13 40.46 -49.52 2.08
N THR A 14 40.28 -50.80 1.76
CA THR A 14 39.06 -51.36 1.15
C THR A 14 37.78 -51.13 1.96
N LYS A 15 37.83 -51.22 3.30
CA LYS A 15 36.67 -50.93 4.17
C LYS A 15 36.37 -49.43 4.24
N LEU A 16 37.40 -48.59 4.22
CA LEU A 16 37.24 -47.14 4.21
C LEU A 16 36.59 -46.67 2.90
N PHE A 17 37.04 -47.21 1.76
CA PHE A 17 36.43 -46.93 0.45
C PHE A 17 34.99 -47.45 0.37
N TYR A 18 34.68 -48.63 0.90
CA TYR A 18 33.31 -49.15 0.92
C TYR A 18 32.37 -48.29 1.76
N VAL A 19 32.82 -47.84 2.93
CA VAL A 19 32.04 -46.92 3.78
C VAL A 19 31.86 -45.57 3.09
N LEU A 20 32.91 -45.04 2.43
CA LEU A 20 32.84 -43.78 1.67
C LEU A 20 31.89 -43.88 0.47
N PHE A 21 31.87 -45.02 -0.23
CA PHE A 21 30.97 -45.27 -1.36
C PHE A 21 29.51 -45.45 -0.90
N ILE A 22 29.27 -46.13 0.22
CA ILE A 22 27.93 -46.29 0.79
C ILE A 22 27.40 -44.94 1.29
N THR A 23 28.23 -44.12 1.95
CA THR A 23 27.82 -42.77 2.37
C THR A 23 27.60 -41.85 1.19
N LEU A 24 28.43 -41.89 0.13
CA LEU A 24 28.18 -41.12 -1.10
C LEU A 24 26.89 -41.55 -1.82
N ALA A 25 26.61 -42.87 -1.87
CA ALA A 25 25.39 -43.41 -2.46
C ALA A 25 24.13 -43.07 -1.63
N CYS A 26 24.26 -43.01 -0.30
CA CYS A 26 23.18 -42.51 0.57
C CYS A 26 22.97 -41.00 0.41
N ILE A 27 24.02 -40.21 0.16
CA ILE A 27 23.90 -38.76 -0.06
C ILE A 27 23.30 -38.46 -1.44
N SER A 28 23.63 -39.23 -2.48
CA SER A 28 23.03 -39.07 -3.82
C SER A 28 21.56 -39.51 -3.87
N GLY A 29 21.13 -40.42 -2.98
CA GLY A 29 19.73 -40.82 -2.80
C GLY A 29 18.85 -39.83 -2.03
N ILE A 30 19.43 -38.80 -1.40
CA ILE A 30 18.68 -37.76 -0.64
C ILE A 30 18.33 -36.54 -1.52
N PHE A 31 18.74 -36.51 -2.79
CA PHE A 31 18.12 -35.63 -3.80
C PHE A 31 16.77 -36.21 -4.27
N GLY A 32 15.93 -36.61 -3.31
CA GLY A 32 14.52 -36.86 -3.53
C GLY A 32 13.88 -35.58 -4.07
N ASN A 33 13.43 -35.64 -5.32
CA ASN A 33 12.50 -34.75 -6.01
C ASN A 33 12.30 -33.39 -5.32
N LYS A 34 12.85 -32.32 -5.90
CA LYS A 34 12.34 -30.95 -5.69
C LYS A 34 10.83 -30.95 -5.93
N SER A 35 10.09 -31.13 -4.83
CA SER A 35 8.69 -30.80 -4.60
C SER A 35 7.78 -30.84 -5.83
N LYS A 36 7.15 -32.00 -6.09
CA LYS A 36 5.86 -32.14 -6.81
C LYS A 36 4.68 -31.47 -6.08
N CYS A 37 4.94 -30.47 -5.23
CA CYS A 37 3.94 -29.83 -4.37
C CYS A 37 3.28 -28.61 -5.03
N MET A 38 3.61 -28.31 -6.28
CA MET A 38 2.98 -27.28 -7.09
C MET A 38 2.10 -27.97 -8.14
N ILE A 39 0.81 -27.68 -8.13
CA ILE A 39 -0.08 -28.06 -9.23
C ILE A 39 0.43 -27.31 -10.47
N GLN A 40 0.59 -28.03 -11.57
CA GLN A 40 1.02 -27.41 -12.84
C GLN A 40 -0.05 -26.41 -13.28
N PRO A 41 0.33 -25.16 -13.61
CA PRO A 41 -0.63 -24.19 -14.09
C PRO A 41 -1.22 -24.65 -15.43
N VAL A 42 -2.51 -24.37 -15.65
CA VAL A 42 -3.12 -24.56 -16.97
C VAL A 42 -2.49 -23.55 -17.93
N GLU A 43 -1.73 -24.01 -18.91
CA GLU A 43 -0.97 -23.15 -19.82
C GLU A 43 -1.84 -22.52 -20.93
N ASP A 44 -2.96 -23.16 -21.27
CA ASP A 44 -3.77 -22.87 -22.46
C ASP A 44 -4.95 -21.91 -22.25
N ILE A 45 -4.95 -21.13 -21.16
CA ILE A 45 -6.00 -20.12 -20.95
C ILE A 45 -5.82 -18.99 -21.99
N PRO A 46 -6.83 -18.67 -22.82
CA PRO A 46 -6.74 -17.58 -23.80
C PRO A 46 -6.39 -16.25 -23.12
N LYS A 47 -5.48 -15.48 -23.71
CA LYS A 47 -4.99 -14.20 -23.15
C LYS A 47 -5.50 -12.97 -23.88
N ALA A 48 -6.28 -13.14 -24.95
CA ALA A 48 -6.78 -12.04 -25.78
C ALA A 48 -7.65 -11.03 -25.01
N TRP A 49 -8.25 -11.43 -23.88
CA TRP A 49 -9.04 -10.57 -23.01
C TRP A 49 -8.21 -9.64 -22.10
N LYS A 50 -6.88 -9.82 -22.04
CA LYS A 50 -5.97 -8.99 -21.22
C LYS A 50 -5.44 -7.83 -22.07
N ASP A 51 -6.25 -6.79 -22.17
CA ASP A 51 -6.09 -5.71 -23.14
C ASP A 51 -5.59 -4.38 -22.56
N MET A 52 -5.41 -4.26 -21.23
CA MET A 52 -4.91 -3.03 -20.62
C MET A 52 -3.55 -2.59 -21.17
N ALA A 53 -3.43 -1.31 -21.50
CA ALA A 53 -2.17 -0.73 -21.96
C ALA A 53 -1.11 -0.66 -20.84
N GLY A 54 0.15 -0.93 -21.19
CA GLY A 54 1.28 -0.91 -20.24
C GLY A 54 1.39 0.37 -19.39
N PRO A 55 1.28 1.58 -19.98
CA PRO A 55 1.26 2.84 -19.22
C PRO A 55 0.14 2.90 -18.17
N CYS A 56 -1.06 2.43 -18.50
CA CYS A 56 -2.20 2.37 -17.58
C CYS A 56 -1.93 1.45 -16.40
N ILE A 57 -1.44 0.24 -16.68
CA ILE A 57 -1.12 -0.74 -15.64
C ILE A 57 -0.09 -0.16 -14.67
N ARG A 58 0.94 0.52 -15.18
CA ARG A 58 1.97 1.13 -14.35
C ARG A 58 1.40 2.24 -13.45
N LEU A 59 0.59 3.14 -14.00
CA LEU A 59 0.04 4.24 -13.21
C LEU A 59 -1.00 3.76 -12.20
N MET A 60 -1.84 2.78 -12.56
CA MET A 60 -2.77 2.15 -11.62
C MET A 60 -2.02 1.47 -10.45
N LYS A 61 -0.93 0.74 -10.72
CA LYS A 61 -0.07 0.18 -9.67
C LYS A 61 0.54 1.26 -8.77
N LEU A 62 0.96 2.39 -9.35
CA LEU A 62 1.46 3.53 -8.59
C LEU A 62 0.35 4.12 -7.71
N GLN A 63 -0.87 4.22 -8.23
CA GLN A 63 -2.02 4.73 -7.48
C GLN A 63 -2.33 3.87 -6.25
N VAL A 64 -2.22 2.54 -6.33
CA VAL A 64 -2.33 1.67 -5.13
C VAL A 64 -1.36 2.11 -4.02
N THR A 65 -0.12 2.46 -4.40
CA THR A 65 0.86 2.97 -3.44
C THR A 65 0.49 4.37 -2.94
N THR A 66 -0.06 5.23 -3.80
CA THR A 66 -0.55 6.56 -3.42
C THR A 66 -1.66 6.47 -2.38
N GLU A 67 -2.69 5.65 -2.60
CA GLU A 67 -3.80 5.49 -1.63
C GLU A 67 -3.33 4.86 -0.32
N MET A 68 -2.41 3.88 -0.37
CA MET A 68 -1.85 3.31 0.85
C MET A 68 -1.01 4.32 1.64
N LYS A 69 -0.30 5.24 0.97
CA LYS A 69 0.41 6.33 1.65
C LYS A 69 -0.57 7.32 2.26
N ALA A 70 -1.67 7.64 1.58
CA ALA A 70 -2.73 8.48 2.13
C ALA A 70 -3.36 7.84 3.37
N ALA A 71 -3.72 6.56 3.30
CA ALA A 71 -4.23 5.77 4.41
C ALA A 71 -3.30 5.81 5.64
N MET A 72 -2.00 5.59 5.43
CA MET A 72 -1.01 5.65 6.52
C MET A 72 -0.83 7.06 7.09
N THR A 73 -0.98 8.09 6.25
CA THR A 73 -0.91 9.50 6.67
C THR A 73 -2.11 9.84 7.56
N TYR A 74 -3.32 9.47 7.14
CA TYR A 74 -4.53 9.65 7.93
C TYR A 74 -4.51 8.84 9.22
N LEU A 75 -3.96 7.62 9.20
CA LEU A 75 -3.77 6.81 10.41
C LEU A 75 -2.89 7.53 11.44
N ALA A 76 -1.80 8.17 10.97
CA ALA A 76 -0.93 8.97 11.82
C ALA A 76 -1.64 10.22 12.38
N MET A 77 -2.46 10.89 11.56
CA MET A 77 -3.29 12.02 12.02
C MET A 77 -4.31 11.58 13.08
N GLY A 78 -5.00 10.46 12.86
CA GLY A 78 -5.96 9.90 13.82
C GLY A 78 -5.30 9.58 15.17
N ALA A 79 -4.11 8.99 15.13
CA ALA A 79 -3.32 8.70 16.33
C ALA A 79 -2.82 9.98 17.03
N HIS A 80 -2.43 11.01 16.27
CA HIS A 80 -2.01 12.31 16.83
C HIS A 80 -3.09 12.94 17.71
N PHE A 81 -4.34 12.95 17.24
CA PHE A 81 -5.48 13.53 17.96
C PHE A 81 -6.01 12.64 19.10
N ALA A 82 -5.67 11.34 19.09
CA ALA A 82 -6.00 10.40 20.15
C ALA A 82 -5.09 10.53 21.39
N ARG A 83 -3.93 11.20 21.29
CA ARG A 83 -3.02 11.39 22.42
C ARG A 83 -3.70 12.14 23.55
N ASP A 84 -3.42 11.73 24.78
CA ASP A 84 -3.93 12.34 26.02
C ASP A 84 -3.64 13.85 26.11
N THR A 85 -2.48 14.28 25.61
CA THR A 85 -2.05 15.70 25.58
C THR A 85 -2.78 16.56 24.54
N ILE A 86 -3.48 15.96 23.56
CA ILE A 86 -4.25 16.66 22.52
C ILE A 86 -5.76 16.47 22.74
N ASN A 87 -6.19 15.21 22.92
CA ASN A 87 -7.53 14.76 23.23
C ASN A 87 -8.64 15.43 22.38
N ARG A 88 -8.64 15.11 21.08
CA ARG A 88 -9.66 15.53 20.10
C ARG A 88 -10.31 14.29 19.47
N PRO A 89 -11.23 13.62 20.18
CA PRO A 89 -11.81 12.35 19.73
C PRO A 89 -12.61 12.46 18.43
N GLY A 90 -13.23 13.61 18.14
CA GLY A 90 -13.94 13.83 16.87
C GLY A 90 -12.97 13.84 15.69
N PHE A 91 -11.86 14.57 15.80
CA PHE A 91 -10.80 14.56 14.78
C PHE A 91 -10.13 13.18 14.67
N SER A 92 -9.87 12.53 15.80
CA SER A 92 -9.28 11.20 15.82
C SER A 92 -10.16 10.20 15.06
N LYS A 93 -11.45 10.16 15.36
CA LYS A 93 -12.43 9.32 14.66
C LYS A 93 -12.47 9.64 13.16
N PHE A 94 -12.63 10.91 12.80
CA PHE A 94 -12.67 11.35 11.40
C PHE A 94 -11.46 10.85 10.61
N PHE A 95 -10.24 11.06 11.10
CA PHE A 95 -9.04 10.64 10.37
C PHE A 95 -8.82 9.12 10.38
N PHE A 96 -9.27 8.38 11.39
CA PHE A 96 -9.27 6.92 11.32
C PHE A 96 -10.28 6.36 10.30
N GLU A 97 -11.43 7.02 10.15
CA GLU A 97 -12.40 6.72 9.10
C GLU A 97 -11.81 7.03 7.72
N SER A 98 -11.20 8.21 7.52
CA SER A 98 -10.48 8.55 6.28
C SER A 98 -9.35 7.56 5.96
N ALA A 99 -8.57 7.13 6.96
CA ALA A 99 -7.55 6.11 6.76
C ALA A 99 -8.12 4.78 6.26
N SER A 100 -9.31 4.42 6.75
CA SER A 100 -10.01 3.21 6.34
C SER A 100 -10.56 3.35 4.92
N GLU A 101 -11.08 4.53 4.57
CA GLU A 101 -11.59 4.86 3.23
C GLU A 101 -10.47 4.77 2.17
N GLU A 102 -9.32 5.39 2.41
CA GLU A 102 -8.17 5.30 1.49
C GLU A 102 -7.65 3.87 1.33
N ARG A 103 -7.73 3.08 2.40
CA ARG A 103 -7.42 1.66 2.31
C ARG A 103 -8.38 0.94 1.37
N GLN A 104 -9.67 1.30 1.38
CA GLN A 104 -10.65 0.75 0.45
C GLN A 104 -10.41 1.24 -0.98
N HIS A 105 -10.01 2.50 -1.20
CA HIS A 105 -9.61 2.98 -2.53
C HIS A 105 -8.48 2.14 -3.13
N ALA A 106 -7.45 1.85 -2.34
CA ALA A 106 -6.37 0.97 -2.78
C ALA A 106 -6.87 -0.43 -3.16
N ILE A 107 -7.80 -0.99 -2.38
CA ILE A 107 -8.40 -2.32 -2.63
C ILE A 107 -9.23 -2.29 -3.92
N LYS A 108 -10.10 -1.29 -4.10
CA LYS A 108 -10.89 -1.07 -5.34
C LYS A 108 -9.99 -1.05 -6.58
N ILE A 109 -8.81 -0.41 -6.50
CA ILE A 109 -7.84 -0.36 -7.62
C ILE A 109 -7.18 -1.73 -7.84
N ILE A 110 -6.81 -2.44 -6.77
CA ILE A 110 -6.24 -3.80 -6.85
C ILE A 110 -7.25 -4.77 -7.49
N GLU A 111 -8.50 -4.73 -7.05
CA GLU A 111 -9.59 -5.55 -7.58
C GLU A 111 -9.83 -5.24 -9.06
N TYR A 112 -9.82 -3.97 -9.46
CA TYR A 112 -9.92 -3.58 -10.87
C TYR A 112 -8.76 -4.15 -11.71
N LEU A 113 -7.52 -4.06 -11.22
CA LEU A 113 -6.35 -4.65 -11.90
C LEU A 113 -6.47 -6.17 -12.02
N LEU A 114 -6.93 -6.86 -10.97
CA LEU A 114 -7.15 -8.31 -10.99
C LEU A 114 -8.26 -8.71 -11.97
N MET A 115 -9.37 -7.96 -11.98
CA MET A 115 -10.48 -8.13 -12.91
C MET A 115 -10.02 -8.03 -14.37
N ARG A 116 -9.06 -7.14 -14.67
CA ARG A 116 -8.46 -6.96 -16.00
C ARG A 116 -7.25 -7.88 -16.26
N GLY A 117 -7.09 -8.93 -15.47
CA GLY A 117 -6.10 -10.00 -15.67
C GLY A 117 -4.66 -9.61 -15.36
N GLN A 118 -4.45 -8.53 -14.61
CA GLN A 118 -3.15 -8.04 -14.16
C GLN A 118 -2.78 -8.65 -12.79
N LEU A 119 -1.67 -8.20 -12.21
CA LEU A 119 -1.15 -8.65 -10.91
C LEU A 119 -0.88 -10.17 -10.79
N THR A 120 -0.78 -10.89 -11.90
CA THR A 120 -0.48 -12.34 -11.92
C THR A 120 0.96 -12.68 -11.51
N LYS A 121 1.85 -11.69 -11.48
CA LYS A 121 3.26 -11.81 -11.11
C LYS A 121 3.66 -10.56 -10.34
N GLU A 122 4.67 -10.70 -9.47
CA GLU A 122 5.31 -9.57 -8.77
C GLU A 122 4.42 -8.79 -7.78
N LEU A 123 3.44 -9.45 -7.14
CA LEU A 123 2.62 -8.82 -6.10
C LEU A 123 3.47 -8.25 -4.95
N SER A 124 4.60 -8.89 -4.64
CA SER A 124 5.56 -8.43 -3.64
C SER A 124 6.20 -7.07 -3.93
N LYS A 125 6.13 -6.60 -5.18
CA LYS A 125 6.65 -5.28 -5.58
C LYS A 125 5.58 -4.19 -5.59
N LEU A 126 4.31 -4.54 -5.33
CA LEU A 126 3.20 -3.60 -5.40
C LEU A 126 3.26 -2.57 -4.25
N LEU A 127 3.71 -2.99 -3.07
CA LEU A 127 3.86 -2.14 -1.90
C LEU A 127 5.28 -2.32 -1.35
N THR A 128 6.11 -1.28 -1.47
CA THR A 128 7.47 -1.29 -0.96
C THR A 128 7.53 -0.62 0.41
N TYR A 129 8.11 -1.28 1.40
CA TYR A 129 8.29 -0.75 2.75
C TYR A 129 9.66 -0.06 2.93
N PRO A 130 9.76 1.05 3.68
CA PRO A 130 8.69 1.81 4.32
C PRO A 130 7.84 2.59 3.31
N LEU A 131 6.51 2.55 3.47
CA LEU A 131 5.59 3.27 2.59
C LEU A 131 5.71 4.79 2.78
N VAL A 132 6.00 5.24 4.00
CA VAL A 132 6.18 6.65 4.35
C VAL A 132 7.58 6.83 4.92
N ASN A 133 8.36 7.73 4.31
CA ASN A 133 9.68 8.08 4.81
C ASN A 133 9.54 8.98 6.04
N LYS A 134 10.18 8.58 7.15
CA LYS A 134 10.18 9.28 8.45
C LYS A 134 10.64 10.74 8.35
N THR A 135 11.44 11.07 7.33
CA THR A 135 11.97 12.43 7.07
C THR A 135 10.96 13.41 6.47
N ASN A 136 9.83 12.92 5.94
CA ASN A 136 8.78 13.74 5.34
C ASN A 136 7.61 14.00 6.29
N SER A 137 7.69 13.50 7.53
CA SER A 137 6.74 13.81 8.59
C SER A 137 6.94 15.26 9.03
N THR A 138 6.38 16.20 8.26
CA THR A 138 6.17 17.60 8.68
C THR A 138 5.10 17.72 9.76
N HIS A 139 4.57 16.60 10.26
CA HIS A 139 3.67 16.56 11.40
C HIS A 139 4.45 16.97 12.64
N SER A 140 4.37 18.25 12.95
CA SER A 140 4.69 18.76 14.28
C SER A 140 3.94 17.92 15.31
N ASP A 141 4.63 17.56 16.40
CA ASP A 141 4.03 16.93 17.58
C ASP A 141 2.88 17.76 18.19
N THR A 142 2.57 18.95 17.67
CA THR A 142 1.51 19.85 18.14
C THR A 142 0.61 20.39 17.01
N MET A 143 0.40 19.62 15.94
CA MET A 143 -0.49 20.03 14.84
C MET A 143 -1.93 20.31 15.32
N SER A 144 -2.49 21.48 14.95
CA SER A 144 -3.89 21.85 15.25
C SER A 144 -4.88 21.17 14.30
N GLY A 145 -6.16 21.16 14.66
CA GLY A 145 -7.23 20.64 13.80
C GLY A 145 -7.29 21.36 12.45
N GLU A 146 -7.12 22.68 12.43
CA GLU A 146 -7.12 23.47 11.20
C GLU A 146 -5.92 23.14 10.30
N ALA A 147 -4.74 22.95 10.88
CA ALA A 147 -3.55 22.56 10.14
C ALA A 147 -3.70 21.13 9.57
N ALA A 148 -4.27 20.20 10.34
CA ALA A 148 -4.51 18.83 9.90
C ALA A 148 -5.51 18.78 8.73
N LEU A 149 -6.62 19.53 8.80
CA LEU A 149 -7.59 19.60 7.70
C LEU A 149 -6.99 20.22 6.43
N LYS A 150 -6.12 21.23 6.55
CA LYS A 150 -5.40 21.80 5.40
C LYS A 150 -4.44 20.80 4.76
N GLU A 151 -3.73 20.02 5.58
CA GLU A 151 -2.86 18.97 5.07
C GLU A 151 -3.66 17.85 4.40
N ALA A 152 -4.80 17.46 4.99
CA ALA A 152 -5.74 16.52 4.38
C ALA A 152 -6.22 17.02 3.01
N LEU A 153 -6.69 18.27 2.92
CA LEU A 153 -7.15 18.84 1.64
C LEU A 153 -6.04 18.87 0.58
N LYS A 154 -4.81 19.17 0.99
CA LYS A 154 -3.65 19.15 0.10
C LYS A 154 -3.35 17.74 -0.39
N LEU A 155 -3.39 16.75 0.50
CA LEU A 155 -3.24 15.33 0.18
C LEU A 155 -4.31 14.89 -0.83
N GLU A 156 -5.59 15.19 -0.56
CA GLU A 156 -6.69 14.87 -1.48
C GLU A 156 -6.52 15.50 -2.86
N THR A 157 -6.05 16.75 -2.90
CA THR A 157 -5.79 17.44 -4.17
C THR A 157 -4.70 16.74 -4.98
N GLN A 158 -3.67 16.21 -4.31
CA GLN A 158 -2.58 15.46 -4.95
C GLN A 158 -3.07 14.10 -5.46
N VAL A 159 -3.86 13.38 -4.66
CA VAL A 159 -4.48 12.10 -5.05
C VAL A 159 -5.37 12.29 -6.28
N THR A 160 -6.23 13.31 -6.28
CA THR A 160 -7.09 13.64 -7.43
C THR A 160 -6.28 13.98 -8.67
N GLN A 161 -5.21 14.75 -8.54
CA GLN A 161 -4.34 15.05 -9.68
C GLN A 161 -3.73 13.78 -10.28
N SER A 162 -3.28 12.85 -9.43
CA SER A 162 -2.77 11.54 -9.86
C SER A 162 -3.84 10.72 -10.60
N ILE A 163 -5.09 10.70 -10.09
CA ILE A 163 -6.22 10.02 -10.76
C ILE A 163 -6.48 10.62 -12.15
N ARG A 164 -6.48 11.95 -12.27
CA ARG A 164 -6.66 12.64 -13.56
C ARG A 164 -5.55 12.31 -14.56
N GLU A 165 -4.31 12.18 -14.10
CA GLU A 165 -3.18 11.78 -14.94
C GLU A 165 -3.33 10.34 -15.47
N ILE A 166 -3.88 9.43 -14.66
CA ILE A 166 -4.21 8.07 -15.10
C ILE A 166 -5.27 8.12 -16.20
N ILE A 167 -6.37 8.86 -15.97
CA ILE A 167 -7.47 9.00 -16.92
C ILE A 167 -6.95 9.50 -18.28
N ILE A 168 -6.22 10.62 -18.29
CA ILE A 168 -5.66 11.20 -19.52
C ILE A 168 -4.76 10.18 -20.24
N THR A 169 -3.89 9.51 -19.50
CA THR A 169 -2.95 8.53 -20.07
C THR A 169 -3.67 7.31 -20.64
N CYS A 170 -4.79 6.91 -20.06
CA CYS A 170 -5.53 5.71 -20.45
C CYS A 170 -6.58 5.94 -21.52
N GLU A 171 -7.08 7.16 -21.63
CA GLU A 171 -7.91 7.59 -22.75
C GLU A 171 -7.08 7.73 -24.03
N THR A 172 -5.86 8.28 -23.93
CA THR A 172 -4.98 8.54 -25.08
C THR A 172 -3.51 8.12 -24.85
N PRO A 173 -3.23 6.81 -24.68
CA PRO A 173 -1.88 6.34 -24.42
C PRO A 173 -0.94 6.60 -25.62
N LYS A 174 0.18 7.28 -25.36
CA LYS A 174 1.17 7.62 -26.40
C LYS A 174 1.75 6.36 -27.04
N GLY A 175 1.65 6.28 -28.37
CA GLY A 175 2.22 5.19 -29.16
C GLY A 175 1.43 3.88 -29.11
N ILE A 176 0.22 3.87 -28.55
CA ILE A 176 -0.65 2.70 -28.47
C ILE A 176 -2.04 3.11 -28.98
N ASN A 177 -2.55 2.43 -30.02
CA ASN A 177 -3.91 2.67 -30.53
C ASN A 177 -4.95 1.90 -29.71
N PHE A 178 -5.08 2.25 -28.43
CA PHE A 178 -6.04 1.65 -27.50
C PHE A 178 -6.54 2.70 -26.51
N ASN A 179 -7.84 2.93 -26.46
CA ASN A 179 -8.47 3.78 -25.45
C ASN A 179 -9.18 2.87 -24.46
N ASP A 180 -8.78 2.93 -23.18
CA ASP A 180 -9.38 2.10 -22.12
C ASP A 180 -10.64 2.77 -21.55
N TYR A 181 -11.71 2.79 -22.34
CA TYR A 181 -12.96 3.47 -22.00
C TYR A 181 -13.52 3.05 -20.64
N HIS A 182 -13.46 1.76 -20.31
CA HIS A 182 -13.98 1.25 -19.04
C HIS A 182 -13.14 1.73 -17.85
N LEU A 183 -11.82 1.82 -17.98
CA LEU A 183 -10.97 2.36 -16.91
C LEU A 183 -11.21 3.87 -16.73
N VAL A 184 -11.34 4.59 -17.85
CA VAL A 184 -11.63 6.03 -17.83
C VAL A 184 -12.97 6.29 -17.14
N ASP A 185 -14.01 5.55 -17.50
CA ASP A 185 -15.33 5.66 -16.86
C ASP A 185 -15.26 5.32 -15.37
N TYR A 186 -14.67 4.17 -15.01
CA TYR A 186 -14.54 3.76 -13.62
C TYR A 186 -13.86 4.80 -12.72
N LEU A 187 -12.74 5.37 -13.17
CA LEU A 187 -12.04 6.41 -12.41
C LEU A 187 -12.78 7.74 -12.40
N THR A 188 -13.55 8.05 -13.44
CA THR A 188 -14.29 9.32 -13.53
C THR A 188 -15.57 9.27 -12.70
N SER A 189 -16.32 8.18 -12.79
CA SER A 189 -17.64 8.03 -12.19
C SER A 189 -17.56 7.75 -10.69
N ASP A 190 -16.65 6.87 -10.26
CA ASP A 190 -16.52 6.51 -8.84
C ASP A 190 -15.51 7.41 -8.13
N PHE A 191 -14.25 7.38 -8.59
CA PHE A 191 -13.15 8.01 -7.85
C PHE A 191 -13.19 9.54 -7.92
N LEU A 192 -13.34 10.16 -9.09
CA LEU A 192 -13.35 11.63 -9.17
C LEU A 192 -14.56 12.24 -8.45
N ASP A 193 -15.72 11.59 -8.47
CA ASP A 193 -16.90 12.05 -7.73
C ASP A 193 -16.65 12.02 -6.21
N GLU A 194 -16.12 10.90 -5.68
CA GLU A 194 -15.70 10.76 -4.29
C GLU A 194 -14.66 11.85 -3.92
N GLN A 195 -13.61 12.01 -4.72
CA GLN A 195 -12.56 13.02 -4.50
C GLN A 195 -13.10 14.45 -4.42
N TYR A 196 -13.96 14.86 -5.36
CA TYR A 196 -14.48 16.24 -5.38
C TYR A 196 -15.43 16.51 -4.22
N LYS A 197 -16.23 15.52 -3.81
CA LYS A 197 -17.07 15.60 -2.60
C LYS A 197 -16.20 15.73 -1.34
N GLY A 198 -15.17 14.89 -1.20
CA GLY A 198 -14.24 14.91 -0.08
C GLY A 198 -13.48 16.23 0.04
N GLN A 199 -12.93 16.74 -1.07
CA GLN A 199 -12.27 18.05 -1.10
C GLN A 199 -13.22 19.19 -0.70
N ARG A 200 -14.47 19.17 -1.19
CA ARG A 200 -15.46 20.19 -0.83
C ARG A 200 -15.81 20.12 0.65
N ASP A 201 -15.96 18.92 1.21
CA ASP A 201 -16.22 18.72 2.63
C ASP A 201 -15.09 19.28 3.50
N LEU A 202 -13.85 18.87 3.21
CA LEU A 202 -12.64 19.37 3.90
C LEU A 202 -12.52 20.89 3.81
N ALA A 203 -12.72 21.49 2.63
CA ALA A 203 -12.69 22.94 2.46
C ALA A 203 -13.77 23.65 3.31
N GLY A 204 -14.96 23.04 3.42
CA GLY A 204 -16.03 23.52 4.31
C GLY A 204 -15.61 23.49 5.78
N LYS A 205 -15.08 22.35 6.23
CA LYS A 205 -14.57 22.16 7.59
C LYS A 205 -13.45 23.15 7.93
N ILE A 206 -12.49 23.37 7.02
CA ILE A 206 -11.42 24.39 7.18
C ILE A 206 -12.01 25.78 7.35
N SER A 207 -13.00 26.17 6.51
CA SER A 207 -13.61 27.49 6.59
C SER A 207 -14.32 27.72 7.94
N THR A 208 -15.10 26.73 8.38
CA THR A 208 -15.84 26.80 9.65
C THR A 208 -14.89 26.85 10.83
N LEU A 209 -13.94 25.91 10.92
CA LEU A 209 -12.99 25.85 12.02
C LEU A 209 -12.08 27.09 12.03
N GLY A 210 -11.60 27.54 10.89
CA GLY A 210 -10.75 28.75 10.81
C GLY A 210 -11.45 30.00 11.33
N LYS A 211 -12.76 30.16 11.07
CA LYS A 211 -13.58 31.24 11.66
C LYS A 211 -13.69 31.08 13.18
N MET A 212 -13.98 29.87 13.67
CA MET A 212 -14.09 29.59 15.09
C MET A 212 -12.77 29.82 15.83
N MET A 213 -11.65 29.41 15.24
CA MET A 213 -10.30 29.63 15.77
C MET A 213 -9.95 31.11 15.85
N LYS A 214 -10.31 31.90 14.82
CA LYS A 214 -10.08 33.35 14.81
C LYS A 214 -10.88 34.09 15.89
N SER A 215 -12.12 33.67 16.15
CA SER A 215 -13.00 34.32 17.12
C SER A 215 -12.86 33.82 18.55
N HIS A 216 -12.55 32.54 18.74
CA HIS A 216 -12.63 31.85 20.03
C HIS A 216 -11.41 30.99 20.38
N GLY A 217 -10.37 30.96 19.54
CA GLY A 217 -9.12 30.26 19.82
C GLY A 217 -9.33 28.76 20.13
N PRO A 218 -8.65 28.21 21.15
CA PRO A 218 -8.75 26.79 21.52
C PRO A 218 -10.17 26.29 21.84
N LEU A 219 -11.05 27.17 22.34
CA LEU A 219 -12.45 26.81 22.57
C LEU A 219 -13.17 26.51 21.25
N GLY A 220 -12.82 27.21 20.17
CA GLY A 220 -13.35 26.97 18.84
C GLY A 220 -13.03 25.55 18.35
N GLU A 221 -11.78 25.11 18.49
CA GLU A 221 -11.38 23.75 18.13
C GLU A 221 -12.09 22.69 18.98
N PHE A 222 -12.21 22.93 20.29
CA PHE A 222 -12.90 22.00 21.19
C PHE A 222 -14.38 21.83 20.79
N LEU A 223 -15.10 22.93 20.54
CA LEU A 223 -16.50 22.87 20.13
C LEU A 223 -16.66 22.19 18.77
N PHE A 224 -15.77 22.49 17.82
CA PHE A 224 -15.76 21.85 16.51
C PHE A 224 -15.54 20.33 16.62
N ASP A 225 -14.58 19.89 17.45
CA ASP A 225 -14.32 18.48 17.70
C ASP A 225 -15.55 17.75 18.27
N LYS A 226 -16.28 18.38 19.21
CA LYS A 226 -17.53 17.80 19.72
C LYS A 226 -18.58 17.66 18.64
N LYS A 227 -18.71 18.62 17.74
CA LYS A 227 -19.65 18.53 16.61
C LYS A 227 -19.24 17.45 15.62
N LEU A 228 -17.94 17.35 15.31
CA LEU A 228 -17.38 16.34 14.41
C LEU A 228 -17.62 14.92 14.93
N LEU A 229 -17.45 14.70 16.24
CA LEU A 229 -17.68 13.38 16.87
C LEU A 229 -19.10 12.84 16.67
N HIS A 230 -20.09 13.74 16.65
CA HIS A 230 -21.50 13.41 16.49
C HIS A 230 -22.00 13.51 15.04
N GLY A 231 -21.11 13.77 14.07
CA GLY A 231 -21.47 13.87 12.65
C GLY A 231 -22.31 15.12 12.32
N GLU A 232 -22.15 16.19 13.08
CA GLU A 232 -22.90 17.45 12.89
C GLU A 232 -22.15 18.47 12.00
N VAL A 233 -20.99 18.10 11.44
CA VAL A 233 -20.14 18.96 10.59
C VAL A 233 -19.51 18.19 9.45
#